data_AF-A0A430F7Q8-F1
#
_entry.id   AF-A0A430F7Q8-F1
#
_cell.length_a   1.000
_cell.length_b   1.000
_cell.length_c   1.000
_cell.angle_alpha   90.00
_cell.angle_beta   90.00
_cell.angle_gamma   90.00
#
_symmetry.space_group_name_H-M   'P 1'
#
loop_
_entity.id
_entity.type
_entity.pdbx_description
1 polymer ?
#
loop_
_entity_poly.entity_id
_entity_poly.type
_entity_poly.pdbx_seq_one_letter_code
_entity_poly.pdbx_strand_id
1 'polypeptide(L)' 'MSEPRHASYVASCRSCGILHEPCSLNTAVTSIEAHKLVHKHHKCSYTPIKPNTERTTS' A
#
# COMPACT_ATOMS: atom_id res chain seq x y z
N MET A 1 -19.93 5.71 -16.95
CA MET A 1 -19.62 4.57 -16.08
C MET A 1 -18.53 5.05 -15.13
N SER A 2 -18.84 5.24 -13.85
CA SER A 2 -17.83 5.67 -12.88
C SER A 2 -16.91 4.48 -12.63
N GLU A 3 -15.70 4.50 -13.18
CA GLU A 3 -14.65 3.59 -12.73
C GLU A 3 -14.62 3.65 -11.20
N PRO A 4 -14.70 2.50 -10.49
CA PRO A 4 -14.42 2.52 -9.07
C PRO A 4 -12.99 3.07 -8.97
N ARG A 5 -12.84 4.25 -8.37
CA ARG A 5 -11.53 4.80 -7.99
C ARG A 5 -10.88 3.75 -7.12
N HIS A 6 -10.10 2.85 -7.72
CA HIS A 6 -9.46 1.77 -7.00
C HIS A 6 -8.50 2.43 -6.02
N ALA A 7 -8.85 2.39 -4.74
CA ALA A 7 -7.96 2.86 -3.68
C ALA A 7 -6.66 2.07 -3.80
N SER A 8 -5.55 2.77 -4.00
CA SER A 8 -4.23 2.17 -4.01
C SER A 8 -3.78 1.99 -2.55
N TYR A 9 -2.98 0.99 -2.28
CA TYR A 9 -2.45 0.67 -0.95
C TYR A 9 -0.94 0.62 -1.00
N VAL A 10 -0.29 1.17 0.02
CA VAL A 10 1.16 1.04 0.19
C VAL A 10 1.42 0.10 1.35
N ALA A 11 2.16 -0.97 1.07
CA ALA A 11 2.71 -1.84 2.09
C ALA A 11 4.01 -1.21 2.63
N SER A 12 4.10 -1.10 3.95
CA SER A 12 5.27 -0.54 4.63
C SER A 12 5.64 -1.34 5.86
N CYS A 13 6.91 -1.31 6.21
CA CYS A 13 7.50 -1.91 7.39
C CYS A 13 8.20 -0.81 8.19
N ARG A 14 7.99 -0.78 9.51
CA ARG A 14 8.60 0.23 10.37
C ARG A 14 10.13 0.19 10.35
N SER A 15 10.71 -0.99 10.14
CA SER A 15 12.16 -1.19 10.12
C SER A 15 12.78 -1.04 8.74
N CYS A 16 12.03 -1.30 7.66
CA CYS A 16 12.56 -1.35 6.29
C CYS A 16 12.05 -0.20 5.40
N GLY A 17 10.99 0.50 5.78
CA GLY A 17 10.34 1.51 4.95
C GLY A 17 9.28 0.91 4.04
N ILE A 18 9.13 1.47 2.83
CA ILE A 18 8.13 1.00 1.85
C ILE A 18 8.56 -0.36 1.32
N LEU A 19 7.66 -1.35 1.45
CA LEU A 19 7.89 -2.71 0.99
C LEU A 19 7.49 -2.90 -0.48
N HIS A 20 6.47 -2.17 -0.91
CA HIS A 20 5.93 -2.25 -2.26
C HIS A 20 5.32 -0.91 -2.67
N GLU A 21 5.46 -0.59 -3.95
CA GLU A 21 4.82 0.57 -4.57
C GLU A 21 3.28 0.50 -4.45
N PRO A 22 2.58 1.65 -4.59
CA PRO A 22 1.12 1.74 -4.58
C PRO A 22 0.46 0.65 -5.45
N CYS A 23 -0.26 -0.27 -4.81
CA CYS A 23 -0.84 -1.42 -5.48
C CYS A 23 -2.22 -1.77 -4.90
N SER A 24 -2.91 -2.75 -5.48
CA SER A 24 -4.17 -3.24 -4.95
C SER A 24 -4.01 -3.80 -3.54
N LEU A 25 -5.10 -3.80 -2.74
CA LEU A 25 -5.11 -4.34 -1.37
C LEU A 25 -4.50 -5.74 -1.31
N ASN A 26 -4.86 -6.60 -2.24
CA ASN A 26 -4.41 -8.00 -2.26
C ASN A 26 -2.88 -8.09 -2.40
N THR A 27 -2.29 -7.31 -3.29
CA THR A 27 -0.83 -7.25 -3.50
C THR A 27 -0.12 -6.70 -2.27
N ALA A 28 -0.68 -5.65 -1.63
CA ALA A 28 -0.12 -5.08 -0.41
C ALA A 28 -0.13 -6.09 0.76
N VAL A 29 -1.21 -6.87 0.91
CA VAL A 29 -1.31 -7.93 1.92
C VAL A 29 -0.28 -9.02 1.66
N THR A 30 -0.22 -9.56 0.44
CA THR A 30 0.75 -10.60 0.07
C THR A 30 2.19 -10.14 0.29
N SER A 31 2.52 -8.89 -0.06
CA SER A 31 3.85 -8.31 0.19
C SER A 31 4.21 -8.28 1.68
N ILE A 32 3.25 -7.90 2.53
CA ILE A 32 3.44 -7.90 3.98
C ILE A 32 3.62 -9.31 4.53
N GLU A 33 2.83 -10.28 4.06
CA GLU A 33 2.98 -11.67 4.48
C GLU A 33 4.33 -12.25 4.07
N ALA A 34 4.75 -12.03 2.82
CA ALA A 34 6.07 -12.42 2.34
C ALA A 34 7.20 -11.78 3.16
N HIS A 35 7.06 -10.49 3.49
CA HIS A 35 8.05 -9.80 4.33
C HIS A 35 8.09 -10.36 5.76
N LYS A 36 6.93 -10.69 6.35
CA LYS A 36 6.85 -11.30 7.67
C LYS A 36 7.46 -12.70 7.71
N LEU A 37 7.43 -13.45 6.62
CA LEU A 37 8.08 -14.78 6.57
C LEU A 37 9.61 -14.66 6.73
N VAL A 38 10.21 -13.64 6.14
CA VAL A 38 11.65 -13.36 6.25
C VAL A 38 12.00 -12.61 7.54
N HIS A 39 11.19 -11.62 7.91
CA HIS A 39 11.42 -10.73 9.05
C HIS A 39 10.26 -10.78 10.07
N LYS A 40 10.12 -11.92 10.75
CA LYS A 40 9.00 -12.23 11.65
C LYS A 40 8.75 -11.21 12.77
N HIS A 41 9.78 -10.50 13.22
CA HIS A 41 9.68 -9.49 14.27
C HIS A 41 9.38 -8.07 13.76
N HIS A 42 9.37 -7.85 12.45
CA HIS A 42 9.15 -6.52 11.90
C HIS A 42 7.67 -6.13 11.92
N LYS A 43 7.39 -4.93 12.43
CA LYS A 43 6.03 -4.36 12.42
C LYS A 43 5.72 -3.84 11.01
N CYS A 44 4.82 -4.52 10.33
CA CYS A 44 4.34 -4.16 8.99
C CYS A 44 2.93 -3.57 9.05
N SER A 45 2.63 -2.64 8.16
CA SER A 45 1.33 -1.99 8.03
C SER A 45 1.09 -1.60 6.58
N TYR A 46 -0.17 -1.60 6.15
CA TYR A 46 -0.54 -1.04 4.85
C TYR A 46 -1.49 0.13 5.03
N THR A 47 -1.35 1.14 4.20
CA THR A 47 -2.17 2.36 4.26
C THR A 47 -2.84 2.61 2.91
N PRO A 48 -4.15 2.88 2.86
CA PRO A 48 -4.81 3.30 1.63
C PRO A 48 -4.31 4.70 1.24
N ILE A 49 -3.81 4.82 0.02
CA ILE A 49 -3.57 6.10 -0.64
C ILE A 49 -4.90 6.55 -1.24
N LYS A 50 -5.35 7.72 -0.79
CA LYS A 50 -6.42 8.41 -1.50
C LYS A 50 -5.85 8.79 -2.87
N PRO A 51 -6.49 8.43 -4.00
CA PRO A 51 -6.10 8.99 -5.28
C PRO A 51 -6.14 10.50 -5.08
N ASN A 52 -4.99 11.15 -5.22
CA ASN A 52 -4.89 12.59 -5.07
C ASN A 52 -5.91 13.12 -6.06
N THR A 53 -7.03 13.62 -5.56
CA THR A 53 -7.96 14.33 -6.42
C THR A 53 -7.22 15.63 -6.61
N GLU A 54 -6.30 15.64 -7.57
CA GLU A 54 -5.66 16.85 -8.05
C GLU A 54 -6.84 17.77 -8.36
N ARG A 55 -7.03 18.72 -7.46
CA ARG A 55 -7.94 19.82 -7.66
C ARG A 55 -7.21 20.66 -8.69
N THR A 56 -7.37 20.29 -9.96
CA THR A 56 -6.97 21.13 -11.09
C THR A 56 -7.81 22.38 -11.01
N THR A 57 -7.30 23.37 -10.27
CA THR A 57 -7.65 24.77 -10.44
C THR A 57 -6.85 25.27 -11.61
N SER A 58 -7.49 25.39 -12.77
CA SER A 58 -7.23 26.40 -13.81
C SER A 58 -8.40 26.42 -14.76
#